data_AF-A0A2D6JHA7-F1
#
_entry.id   AF-A0A2D6JHA7-F1
#
_cell.length_a   1.000
_cell.length_b   1.000
_cell.length_c   1.000
_cell.angle_alpha   90.00
_cell.angle_beta   90.00
_cell.angle_gamma   90.00
#
_symmetry.space_group_name_H-M   'P 1'
#
loop_
_entity.id
_entity.type
_entity.pdbx_description
1 polymer ?
#
loop_
_entity_poly.entity_id
_entity_poly.type
_entity_poly.pdbx_seq_one_letter_code
_entity_poly.pdbx_strand_id
1 'polypeptide(L)'
;MNRLEDMQLDENRLLQMEYLVDQSRMGHHLLFDNATVSRVFTEENENDEAMFKVENLARIQDLLAEFMDKSTLKEKRRFLDTLEDEDHDLLVRTYFNIIENSIHSVTPFKH
;
A
#
# COMPACT_ATOMS: atom_id res chain seq x y z
N MET A 1 4.35 -8.34 20.57
CA MET A 1 3.16 -8.96 19.96
C MET A 1 3.09 -8.43 18.54
N ASN A 2 3.38 -9.29 17.56
CA ASN A 2 3.65 -8.87 16.18
C ASN A 2 2.30 -8.75 15.46
N ARG A 3 1.71 -7.53 15.47
CA ARG A 3 0.34 -7.25 14.98
C ARG A 3 0.08 -7.58 13.50
N LEU A 4 1.11 -7.86 12.70
CA LEU A 4 0.95 -8.36 11.34
C LEU A 4 0.21 -9.70 11.29
N GLU A 5 0.29 -10.53 12.35
CA GLU A 5 -0.43 -11.80 12.45
C GLU A 5 -1.90 -11.65 12.93
N ASP A 6 -2.26 -10.49 13.51
CA ASP A 6 -3.60 -10.22 14.07
C ASP A 6 -4.54 -9.50 13.10
N MET A 7 -4.07 -9.12 11.91
CA MET A 7 -4.96 -8.67 10.83
C MET A 7 -5.76 -9.85 10.28
N GLN A 8 -6.84 -10.21 10.97
CA GLN A 8 -7.91 -11.02 10.37
C GLN A 8 -8.55 -10.22 9.24
N LEU A 9 -7.94 -10.27 8.06
CA LEU A 9 -8.57 -9.82 6.84
C LEU A 9 -9.74 -10.77 6.56
N ASP A 10 -10.96 -10.25 6.62
CA ASP A 10 -12.10 -10.99 6.11
C ASP A 10 -11.93 -11.25 4.60
N GLU A 11 -12.66 -12.24 4.08
CA GLU A 11 -12.55 -12.69 2.69
C GLU A 11 -12.78 -11.55 1.68
N ASN A 12 -13.65 -10.59 2.01
CA ASN A 12 -13.94 -9.46 1.13
C ASN A 12 -12.75 -8.49 1.05
N ARG A 13 -12.12 -8.18 2.19
CA ARG A 13 -10.90 -7.36 2.22
C ARG A 13 -9.78 -8.01 1.44
N LEU A 14 -9.60 -9.33 1.56
CA LEU A 14 -8.60 -10.06 0.80
C LEU A 14 -8.84 -9.94 -0.71
N LEU A 15 -10.07 -10.20 -1.16
CA LEU A 15 -10.46 -10.08 -2.57
C LEU A 15 -10.24 -8.66 -3.13
N GLN A 16 -10.52 -7.63 -2.33
CA GLN A 16 -10.25 -6.24 -2.75
C GLN A 16 -8.74 -5.97 -2.91
N MET A 17 -7.92 -6.52 -2.02
CA MET A 17 -6.47 -6.37 -2.11
C MET A 17 -5.91 -7.12 -3.31
N GLU A 18 -6.35 -8.35 -3.54
CA GLU A 18 -6.00 -9.14 -4.73
C GLU A 18 -6.38 -8.41 -6.02
N TYR A 19 -7.60 -7.84 -6.08
CA TYR A 19 -8.03 -7.03 -7.21
C TYR A 19 -7.08 -5.85 -7.47
N LEU A 20 -6.72 -5.07 -6.45
CA LEU A 20 -5.80 -3.94 -6.59
C LEU A 20 -4.40 -4.36 -7.04
N VAL A 21 -3.90 -5.47 -6.51
CA VAL A 21 -2.60 -6.05 -6.89
C VAL A 21 -2.63 -6.51 -8.35
N ASP A 22 -3.65 -7.24 -8.77
CA ASP A 22 -3.77 -7.73 -10.15
C ASP A 22 -3.91 -6.60 -11.17
N GLN A 23 -4.68 -5.56 -10.85
CA GLN A 23 -4.75 -4.36 -11.68
C GLN A 23 -3.37 -3.66 -11.76
N SER A 24 -2.66 -3.55 -10.64
CA SER A 24 -1.34 -2.92 -10.62
C SER A 24 -0.29 -3.71 -11.39
N ARG A 25 -0.35 -5.04 -11.38
CA ARG A 25 0.50 -5.91 -12.22
C ARG A 25 0.31 -5.66 -13.72
N MET A 26 -0.89 -5.22 -14.12
CA MET A 26 -1.19 -4.82 -15.50
C MET A 26 -0.83 -3.35 -15.79
N GLY A 27 -0.26 -2.62 -14.82
CA GLY A 27 0.06 -1.19 -14.91
C GLY A 27 -1.14 -0.27 -14.62
N HIS A 28 -2.25 -0.79 -14.09
CA HIS A 28 -3.41 -0.01 -13.73
C HIS A 28 -3.37 0.39 -12.25
N HIS A 29 -2.83 1.57 -11.96
CA HIS A 29 -2.82 2.15 -10.62
C HIS A 29 -4.13 2.90 -10.35
N LEU A 30 -5.18 2.15 -9.97
CA LEU A 30 -6.54 2.69 -9.83
C LEU A 30 -6.72 3.69 -8.68
N LEU A 31 -5.75 3.85 -7.78
CA LEU A 31 -5.88 4.68 -6.60
C LEU A 31 -5.10 5.99 -6.68
N PHE A 32 -4.09 6.05 -7.54
CA PHE A 32 -3.10 7.13 -7.57
C PHE A 32 -2.92 7.62 -8.99
N ASP A 33 -2.81 8.94 -9.17
CA ASP A 33 -2.39 9.51 -10.44
C ASP A 33 -0.87 9.54 -10.57
N ASN A 34 -0.39 9.75 -11.79
CA ASN A 34 1.05 9.78 -12.07
C ASN A 34 1.76 10.89 -11.28
N ALA A 35 1.11 12.04 -11.06
CA ALA A 35 1.70 13.15 -10.32
C ALA A 35 1.97 12.77 -8.86
N THR A 36 1.03 12.07 -8.24
CA THR A 36 1.13 11.54 -6.89
C THR A 36 2.27 10.54 -6.79
N VAL A 37 2.31 9.56 -7.70
CA VAL A 37 3.38 8.53 -7.69
C VAL A 37 4.74 9.19 -7.88
N SER A 38 4.89 10.10 -8.85
CA SER A 38 6.16 10.81 -9.08
C SER A 38 6.60 11.63 -7.87
N ARG A 39 5.69 12.36 -7.22
CA ARG A 39 5.99 13.15 -6.00
C ARG A 39 6.45 12.26 -4.86
N VAL A 40 5.75 11.15 -4.64
CA VAL A 40 6.07 10.23 -3.56
C VAL A 40 7.44 9.62 -3.78
N PHE A 41 7.78 9.18 -5.00
CA PHE A 41 9.04 8.47 -5.31
C PHE A 41 10.15 9.38 -5.85
N THR A 42 10.15 10.68 -5.53
CA THR A 42 11.29 11.56 -5.89
C THR A 42 12.48 11.33 -4.94
N GLU A 43 13.72 11.55 -5.41
CA GLU A 43 14.98 11.38 -4.65
C GLU A 43 14.97 12.06 -3.26
N GLU A 44 14.28 13.19 -3.11
CA GLU A 44 14.16 13.90 -1.83
C GLU A 44 13.42 13.09 -0.75
N ASN A 45 12.61 12.10 -1.17
CA ASN A 45 11.82 11.25 -0.30
C ASN A 45 12.41 9.81 -0.20
N GLU A 46 13.49 9.47 -0.90
CA GLU A 46 14.02 8.09 -1.11
C GLU A 46 14.60 7.35 0.13
N ASN A 47 14.28 7.76 1.36
CA ASN A 47 14.79 7.05 2.53
C ASN A 47 13.84 5.92 2.98
N ASP A 48 13.64 4.91 2.12
CA ASP A 48 12.78 3.75 2.40
C ASP A 48 13.19 2.99 3.68
N GLU A 49 14.50 2.90 3.95
CA GLU A 49 15.02 2.31 5.19
C GLU A 49 14.59 3.08 6.44
N ALA A 50 14.46 4.40 6.35
CA ALA A 50 13.92 5.22 7.44
C ALA A 50 12.41 5.09 7.57
N MET A 51 11.71 4.83 6.46
CA MET A 51 10.27 4.70 6.41
C MET A 51 9.75 3.43 7.10
N PHE A 52 10.40 2.27 6.92
CA PHE A 52 10.00 1.00 7.55
C PHE A 52 10.66 0.74 8.93
N LYS A 53 11.15 1.78 9.58
CA LYS A 53 11.60 1.69 10.98
C LYS A 53 10.45 1.21 11.87
N VAL A 54 10.82 0.52 12.95
CA VAL A 54 9.88 -0.06 13.93
C VAL A 54 8.86 0.95 14.45
N GLU A 55 9.24 2.23 14.57
CA GLU A 55 8.35 3.33 14.99
C GLU A 55 7.19 3.60 14.03
N ASN A 56 7.39 3.39 12.72
CA ASN A 56 6.39 3.62 11.70
C ASN A 56 5.52 2.39 11.42
N LEU A 57 5.95 1.19 11.84
CA LEU A 57 5.21 -0.05 11.56
C LEU A 57 3.80 -0.05 12.17
N ALA A 58 3.64 0.49 13.37
CA ALA A 58 2.31 0.59 14.00
C ALA A 58 1.41 1.57 13.24
N ARG A 59 1.96 2.72 12.84
CA ARG A 59 1.26 3.74 12.05
C ARG A 59 0.83 3.20 10.67
N ILE A 60 1.74 2.50 9.99
CA ILE A 60 1.45 1.83 8.70
C ILE A 60 0.32 0.81 8.87
N GLN A 61 0.33 0.02 9.94
CA GLN A 61 -0.72 -0.97 10.20
C GLN A 61 -2.09 -0.31 10.40
N ASP A 62 -2.15 0.75 11.20
CA ASP A 62 -3.41 1.45 11.46
C ASP A 62 -3.94 2.10 10.17
N LEU A 63 -3.08 2.77 9.38
CA LEU A 63 -3.45 3.34 8.08
C LEU A 63 -3.94 2.28 7.09
N LEU A 64 -3.24 1.14 7.00
CA LEU A 64 -3.65 0.03 6.14
C LEU A 64 -5.00 -0.55 6.58
N ALA A 65 -5.22 -0.72 7.89
CA ALA A 65 -6.49 -1.24 8.40
C ALA A 65 -7.65 -0.31 8.03
N GLU A 66 -7.51 1.00 8.25
CA GLU A 66 -8.52 2.01 7.91
C GLU A 66 -8.76 2.11 6.39
N PHE A 67 -7.70 1.99 5.60
CA PHE A 67 -7.78 1.93 4.16
C PHE A 67 -8.54 0.68 3.68
N MET A 68 -8.29 -0.47 4.31
CA MET A 68 -8.96 -1.72 3.99
C MET A 68 -10.43 -1.76 4.44
N ASP A 69 -10.81 -1.00 5.46
CA ASP A 69 -12.20 -0.83 5.88
C ASP A 69 -13.07 -0.11 4.81
N LYS A 70 -12.46 0.62 3.88
CA LYS A 70 -13.21 1.31 2.82
C LYS A 70 -13.66 0.30 1.76
N SER A 71 -14.96 0.22 1.51
CA SER A 71 -15.56 -0.85 0.69
C SER A 71 -15.46 -0.62 -0.81
N THR A 72 -15.24 0.61 -1.25
CA THR A 72 -15.19 0.97 -2.67
C THR A 72 -13.92 1.73 -3.03
N LEU A 73 -13.50 1.66 -4.30
CA LEU A 73 -12.39 2.48 -4.82
C LEU A 73 -12.60 3.98 -4.57
N LYS A 74 -13.85 4.44 -4.64
CA LYS A 74 -14.20 5.85 -4.38
C LYS A 74 -13.97 6.22 -2.92
N GLU A 75 -14.35 5.37 -1.98
CA GLU A 75 -14.10 5.60 -0.56
C GLU A 75 -12.63 5.48 -0.20
N LYS A 76 -11.90 4.55 -0.82
CA LYS A 76 -10.44 4.42 -0.69
C LYS A 76 -9.73 5.70 -1.16
N ARG A 77 -10.09 6.24 -2.32
CA ARG A 77 -9.56 7.53 -2.80
C ARG A 77 -9.92 8.69 -1.88
N ARG A 78 -11.18 8.80 -1.44
CA ARG A 78 -11.58 9.84 -0.49
C ARG A 78 -10.79 9.76 0.81
N PHE A 79 -10.52 8.56 1.31
CA PHE A 79 -9.70 8.38 2.50
C PHE A 79 -8.27 8.88 2.27
N LEU A 80 -7.66 8.53 1.14
CA LEU A 80 -6.34 9.04 0.76
C LEU A 80 -6.32 10.57 0.72
N ASP A 81 -7.34 11.20 0.13
CA ASP A 81 -7.48 12.66 0.06
C ASP A 81 -7.65 13.34 1.43
N THR A 82 -7.94 12.58 2.50
CA THR A 82 -8.08 13.11 3.88
C THR A 82 -6.83 12.94 4.72
N LEU A 83 -5.82 12.22 4.24
CA LEU A 83 -4.57 12.02 4.97
C LEU A 83 -3.69 13.26 4.85
N GLU A 84 -2.93 13.54 5.91
CA GLU A 84 -1.81 14.48 5.84
C GLU A 84 -0.72 13.93 4.91
N ASP A 85 0.08 14.81 4.33
CA ASP A 85 1.07 14.45 3.29
C ASP A 85 1.97 13.27 3.71
N GLU A 86 2.42 13.25 4.96
CA GLU A 86 3.27 12.17 5.49
C GLU A 86 2.54 10.81 5.54
N ASP A 87 1.31 10.78 6.04
CA ASP A 87 0.49 9.56 6.12
C ASP A 87 0.10 9.05 4.73
N HIS A 88 -0.24 9.99 3.85
CA HIS A 88 -0.54 9.73 2.47
C HIS A 88 0.66 9.04 1.79
N ASP A 89 1.84 9.63 1.89
CA ASP A 89 3.06 9.12 1.25
C ASP A 89 3.48 7.77 1.82
N LEU A 90 3.36 7.61 3.14
CA LEU A 90 3.60 6.36 3.85
C LEU A 90 2.71 5.23 3.33
N LEU A 91 1.42 5.50 3.12
CA LEU A 91 0.47 4.51 2.60
C LEU A 91 0.70 4.19 1.12
N VAL A 92 1.01 5.20 0.28
CA VAL A 92 1.35 5.00 -1.13
C VAL A 92 2.57 4.09 -1.27
N ARG A 93 3.65 4.39 -0.55
CA ARG A 93 4.88 3.59 -0.60
C ARG A 93 4.65 2.17 -0.09
N THR A 94 3.90 2.02 1.00
CA THR A 94 3.53 0.70 1.51
C THR A 94 2.75 -0.11 0.47
N TYR A 95 1.79 0.52 -0.22
CA TYR A 95 1.02 -0.11 -1.28
C TYR A 95 1.91 -0.62 -2.42
N PHE A 96 2.82 0.23 -2.92
CA PHE A 96 3.73 -0.16 -4.00
C PHE A 96 4.73 -1.23 -3.56
N ASN A 97 5.19 -1.21 -2.31
CA ASN A 97 6.07 -2.27 -1.78
C ASN A 97 5.34 -3.61 -1.64
N ILE A 98 4.06 -3.62 -1.29
CA ILE A 98 3.25 -4.85 -1.30
C ILE A 98 3.15 -5.39 -2.74
N ILE A 99 2.91 -4.52 -3.72
CA ILE A 99 2.84 -4.91 -5.13
C ILE A 99 4.17 -5.46 -5.61
N GLU A 100 5.28 -4.76 -5.37
CA GLU A 100 6.62 -5.18 -5.77
C GLU A 100 6.95 -6.56 -5.19
N ASN A 101 6.74 -6.75 -3.87
CA ASN A 101 6.92 -8.04 -3.22
C ASN A 101 6.01 -9.14 -3.82
N SER A 102 4.77 -8.80 -4.16
CA SER A 102 3.84 -9.74 -4.80
C SER A 102 4.22 -10.11 -6.23
N ILE A 103 4.95 -9.25 -6.95
CA ILE A 103 5.47 -9.54 -8.29
C ILE A 103 6.68 -10.46 -8.14
N HIS A 104 7.60 -10.14 -7.23
CA HIS A 104 8.78 -10.96 -6.99
C HIS A 104 8.44 -12.36 -6.49
N SER A 105 7.41 -12.51 -5.65
CA SER A 105 6.95 -13.82 -5.16
C SER A 105 6.36 -14.73 -6.24
N VAL A 106 5.95 -14.19 -7.40
CA VAL A 106 5.34 -14.92 -8.52
C VAL A 106 6.35 -15.24 -9.63
N THR A 107 7.62 -14.84 -9.49
CA THR A 107 8.68 -15.29 -10.41
C THR A 107 9.13 -16.70 -10.03
N PRO A 108 8.76 -17.77 -10.76
CA PRO A 108 9.41 -19.05 -10.56
C PRO A 108 10.88 -18.88 -10.94
N PHE A 109 11.77 -19.20 -9.99
CA PHE A 109 13.17 -19.44 -10.28
C PHE A 109 13.25 -20.41 -11.47
N LYS A 110 13.64 -19.91 -12.64
CA LYS A 110 14.28 -20.73 -13.66
C LYS A 110 15.75 -20.74 -13.33
N HIS A 111 16.24 -21.83 -12.76
CA HIS A 111 17.55 -22.43 -13.05
C HIS A 111 17.57 -23.88 -12.58
#